data_AF-A0A968MG97-F1
#
_entry.id   AF-A0A968MG97-F1
#
_cell.length_a   1.000
_cell.length_b   1.000
_cell.length_c   1.000
_cell.angle_alpha   90.00
_cell.angle_beta   90.00
_cell.angle_gamma   90.00
#
_symmetry.space_group_name_H-M   'P 1'
#
loop_
_entity.id
_entity.type
_entity.pdbx_description
1 polymer ?
#
loop_
_entity_poly.entity_id
_entity_poly.type
_entity_poly.pdbx_seq_one_letter_code
_entity_poly.pdbx_strand_id
1 'polypeptide(L)'
;MCILFSKRQKTSQLEYKSYDQKKQLTGIIRQKIKDITTNGDNVSATVQAEYFDKDEKETYKSEFGVKCENGTFYIDMKNFINGQSMEAYKDMEVAVESNELQMPSSLKAGDQLNDGTITMTVSNQGTKFMTMATTISNRKVEAKETITTEAGTFECYKISSDIASKMGFMNIKAKIG
;
A
#
# COMPACT_ATOMS: atom_id res chain seq x y z
N MET A 1 -13.47 3.39 6.97
CA MET A 1 -12.12 3.75 6.51
C MET A 1 -11.99 5.24 6.17
N CYS A 2 -12.82 5.79 5.27
CA CYS A 2 -12.73 7.20 4.86
C CYS A 2 -12.87 8.22 5.99
N ILE A 3 -13.81 7.97 6.90
CA ILE A 3 -14.04 8.81 8.09
C ILE A 3 -12.84 8.84 9.04
N LEU A 4 -12.03 7.76 9.08
CA LEU A 4 -10.81 7.73 9.89
C LEU A 4 -9.74 8.64 9.31
N PHE A 5 -9.61 8.72 7.98
CA PHE A 5 -8.68 9.63 7.33
C PHE A 5 -9.12 11.09 7.42
N SER A 6 -10.41 11.39 7.23
CA SER A 6 -10.92 12.77 7.34
C SER A 6 -10.90 13.30 8.78
N LYS A 7 -10.99 12.42 9.79
CA LYS A 7 -10.90 12.79 11.21
C LYS A 7 -9.49 12.80 11.78
N ARG A 8 -8.47 12.34 11.03
CA ARG A 8 -7.09 12.48 11.48
C ARG A 8 -6.68 13.93 11.46
N GLN A 9 -6.26 14.43 12.62
CA GLN A 9 -5.62 15.74 12.68
C GLN A 9 -4.32 15.67 11.89
N LYS A 10 -3.93 16.76 11.22
CA LYS A 10 -2.65 16.85 10.49
C LYS A 10 -1.43 16.49 11.37
N THR A 11 -1.57 16.59 12.69
CA THR A 11 -0.55 16.25 13.70
C THR A 11 -0.51 14.77 14.08
N SER A 12 -1.48 13.95 13.66
CA SER A 12 -1.52 12.53 14.00
C SER A 12 -0.53 11.74 13.15
N GLN A 13 0.42 11.07 13.82
CA GLN A 13 1.37 10.16 13.22
C GLN A 13 0.98 8.71 13.53
N LEU A 14 1.14 7.82 12.55
CA LEU A 14 1.12 6.39 12.78
C LEU A 14 2.54 5.83 12.78
N GLU A 15 2.76 4.82 13.60
CA GLU A 15 3.98 4.03 13.58
C GLU A 15 3.61 2.55 13.41
N TYR A 16 4.31 1.89 12.49
CA TYR A 16 4.20 0.46 12.25
C TYR A 16 5.57 -0.17 12.45
N LYS A 17 5.63 -1.23 13.26
CA LYS A 17 6.84 -2.01 13.51
C LYS A 17 6.72 -3.36 12.83
N SER A 18 7.73 -3.74 12.05
CA SER A 18 7.81 -5.03 11.39
C SER A 18 8.72 -5.96 12.20
N TYR A 19 8.32 -7.23 12.32
CA TYR A 19 9.05 -8.21 13.09
C TYR A 19 9.26 -9.48 12.27
N ASP A 20 10.37 -10.17 12.51
CA ASP A 20 10.62 -11.49 11.95
C ASP A 20 9.85 -12.60 12.70
N GLN A 21 10.02 -13.85 12.26
CA GLN A 21 9.40 -15.02 12.90
C GLN A 21 9.84 -15.23 14.35
N LYS A 22 11.00 -14.68 14.75
CA LYS A 22 11.54 -14.72 16.11
C LYS A 22 11.12 -13.50 16.93
N LYS A 23 10.21 -12.67 16.41
CA LYS A 23 9.75 -11.42 17.01
C LYS A 23 10.85 -10.37 17.19
N GLN A 24 11.91 -10.45 16.39
CA GLN A 24 12.95 -9.43 16.36
C GLN A 24 12.52 -8.29 15.44
N LEU A 25 12.68 -7.05 15.89
CA LEU A 25 12.36 -5.86 15.09
C LEU A 25 13.24 -5.82 13.84
N THR A 26 12.60 -5.69 12.67
CA THR A 26 13.29 -5.60 11.37
C THR A 26 13.19 -4.23 10.72
N GLY A 27 12.21 -3.41 11.12
CA GLY A 27 12.06 -2.06 10.61
C GLY A 27 10.86 -1.33 11.18
N ILE A 28 10.86 -0.02 10.98
CA ILE A 28 9.82 0.89 11.46
C ILE A 28 9.35 1.75 10.29
N ILE A 29 8.05 1.98 10.20
CA ILE A 29 7.44 2.90 9.24
C ILE A 29 6.66 3.94 10.03
N ARG A 30 7.02 5.21 9.87
CA ARG A 30 6.29 6.34 10.44
C ARG A 30 5.53 7.05 9.32
N GLN A 31 4.22 7.23 9.48
CA GLN A 31 3.35 7.86 8.49
C GLN A 31 2.63 9.06 9.06
N LYS A 32 2.57 10.15 8.30
CA LYS A 32 1.79 11.34 8.64
C LYS A 32 1.07 11.89 7.42
N ILE A 33 -0.06 12.55 7.65
CA ILE A 33 -0.79 13.25 6.60
C ILE A 33 -0.03 14.55 6.30
N LYS A 34 0.49 14.68 5.08
CA LYS A 34 1.14 15.90 4.61
C LYS A 34 0.11 16.92 4.15
N ASP A 35 -0.82 16.47 3.30
CA ASP A 35 -1.90 17.28 2.76
C ASP A 35 -3.22 16.50 2.74
N ILE A 36 -4.32 17.22 2.91
CA ILE A 36 -5.68 16.67 2.81
C ILE A 36 -6.58 17.70 2.16
N THR A 37 -7.38 17.24 1.20
CA THR A 37 -8.39 18.01 0.50
C THR A 37 -9.72 17.28 0.66
N THR A 38 -10.76 18.01 1.05
CA THR A 38 -12.12 17.48 1.21
C THR A 38 -13.06 18.26 0.31
N ASN A 39 -13.88 17.57 -0.46
CA ASN A 39 -14.93 18.16 -1.29
C ASN A 39 -16.21 17.34 -1.13
N GLY A 40 -17.11 17.80 -0.27
CA GLY A 40 -18.27 17.02 0.17
C GLY A 40 -17.82 15.74 0.87
N ASP A 41 -18.30 14.59 0.37
CA ASP A 41 -17.94 13.26 0.88
C ASP A 41 -16.63 12.70 0.31
N ASN A 42 -16.04 13.38 -0.68
CA ASN A 42 -14.80 12.96 -1.31
C ASN A 42 -13.60 13.53 -0.55
N VAL A 43 -12.61 12.68 -0.30
CA VAL A 43 -11.39 13.03 0.44
C VAL A 43 -10.19 12.53 -0.35
N SER A 44 -9.23 13.42 -0.59
CA SER A 44 -7.93 13.07 -1.14
C SER A 44 -6.85 13.49 -0.16
N ALA A 45 -5.89 12.62 0.12
CA ALA A 45 -4.79 12.93 1.03
C ALA A 45 -3.45 12.44 0.49
N THR A 46 -2.42 13.22 0.77
CA THR A 46 -1.02 12.84 0.56
C THR A 46 -0.45 12.39 1.90
N VAL A 47 0.02 11.16 1.97
CA VAL A 47 0.66 10.58 3.15
C VAL A 47 2.16 10.57 2.91
N GLN A 48 2.93 11.14 3.85
CA GLN A 48 4.37 10.98 3.89
C GLN A 48 4.71 9.77 4.77
N ALA A 49 5.55 8.87 4.27
CA ALA A 49 6.04 7.70 4.97
C ALA A 49 7.57 7.74 5.06
N GLU A 50 8.08 7.57 6.27
CA GLU A 50 9.51 7.49 6.62
C GLU A 50 9.82 6.07 7.09
N TYR A 51 10.84 5.45 6.50
CA TYR A 51 11.23 4.08 6.76
C TYR A 51 12.56 4.06 7.51
N PHE A 52 12.61 3.27 8.57
CA PHE A 52 13.78 3.12 9.43
C PHE A 52 14.17 1.65 9.54
N ASP A 53 15.46 1.39 9.68
CA ASP A 53 15.95 0.06 10.04
C ASP A 53 15.70 -0.26 11.52
N LYS A 54 16.17 -1.44 11.97
CA LYS A 54 16.03 -1.91 13.35
C LYS A 54 16.77 -1.04 14.38
N ASP A 55 17.74 -0.23 13.93
CA ASP A 55 18.57 0.64 14.77
C ASP A 55 18.03 2.09 14.75
N GLU A 56 16.80 2.27 14.25
CA GLU A 56 16.11 3.56 14.06
C GLU A 56 16.83 4.54 13.11
N LYS A 57 17.71 4.02 12.24
CA LYS A 57 18.32 4.85 11.21
C LYS A 57 17.38 4.96 10.03
N GLU A 58 17.09 6.19 9.62
CA GLU A 58 16.28 6.45 8.44
C GLU A 58 16.96 5.88 7.18
N THR A 59 16.21 5.10 6.41
CA THR A 59 16.69 4.43 5.20
C THR A 59 16.07 5.01 3.93
N TYR A 60 14.81 5.46 4.01
CA TYR A 60 14.05 5.90 2.85
C TYR A 60 12.85 6.77 3.25
N LYS A 61 12.44 7.70 2.38
CA LYS A 61 11.17 8.43 2.48
C LYS A 61 10.38 8.31 1.18
N SER A 62 9.07 8.22 1.31
CA SER A 62 8.15 8.25 0.17
C SER A 62 6.92 9.09 0.49
N GLU A 63 6.24 9.55 -0.55
CA GLU A 63 4.92 10.13 -0.44
C GLU A 63 3.97 9.35 -1.34
N PHE A 64 2.75 9.12 -0.84
CA PHE A 64 1.74 8.40 -1.60
C PHE A 64 0.34 8.98 -1.41
N GLY A 65 -0.45 8.89 -2.47
CA GLY A 65 -1.83 9.36 -2.49
C GLY A 65 -2.79 8.30 -1.95
N VAL A 66 -3.78 8.73 -1.18
CA VAL A 66 -4.96 7.95 -0.82
C VAL A 66 -6.21 8.75 -1.16
N LYS A 67 -7.24 8.06 -1.62
CA LYS A 67 -8.48 8.68 -2.05
C LYS A 67 -9.67 7.97 -1.44
N CYS A 68 -10.69 8.72 -1.07
CA CYS A 68 -12.02 8.21 -0.81
C CYS A 68 -13.02 8.92 -1.70
N GLU A 69 -13.82 8.15 -2.42
CA GLU A 69 -14.93 8.66 -3.23
C GLU A 69 -16.18 7.83 -2.95
N ASN A 70 -17.31 8.50 -2.70
CA ASN A 70 -18.60 7.85 -2.44
C ASN A 70 -18.52 6.72 -1.37
N GLY A 71 -17.71 6.93 -0.33
CA GLY A 71 -17.50 5.95 0.74
C GLY A 71 -16.55 4.79 0.40
N THR A 72 -16.11 4.64 -0.84
CA THR A 72 -15.10 3.65 -1.24
C THR A 72 -13.71 4.24 -1.04
N PHE A 73 -12.85 3.50 -0.34
CA PHE A 73 -11.46 3.86 -0.18
C PHE A 73 -10.62 3.23 -1.29
N TYR A 74 -9.77 4.03 -1.92
CA TYR A 74 -8.94 3.68 -3.05
C TYR A 74 -7.47 3.81 -2.65
N ILE A 75 -6.70 2.76 -2.94
CA ILE A 75 -5.25 2.75 -2.83
C ILE A 75 -4.69 2.61 -4.25
N ASP A 76 -3.92 3.60 -4.70
CA ASP A 76 -3.20 3.47 -5.97
C ASP A 76 -2.16 2.37 -5.83
N MET A 77 -2.19 1.39 -6.72
CA MET A 77 -1.19 0.32 -6.72
C MET A 77 0.23 0.84 -6.96
N LYS A 78 0.42 2.06 -7.48
CA LYS A 78 1.73 2.73 -7.57
C LYS A 78 2.41 2.88 -6.23
N ASN A 79 1.63 2.94 -5.14
CA ASN A 79 2.14 3.01 -3.78
C ASN A 79 2.94 1.76 -3.38
N PHE A 80 2.78 0.64 -4.10
CA PHE A 80 3.53 -0.60 -3.88
C PHE A 80 4.85 -0.65 -4.66
N ILE A 81 5.14 0.33 -5.52
CA ILE A 81 6.46 0.46 -6.14
C ILE A 81 7.39 1.11 -5.13
N ASN A 82 8.49 0.43 -4.80
CA ASN A 82 9.54 1.00 -3.97
C ASN A 82 10.30 2.07 -4.79
N GLY A 83 10.22 3.34 -4.38
CA GLY A 83 10.92 4.42 -5.08
C GLY A 83 12.45 4.34 -4.97
N GLN A 84 13.02 3.63 -3.99
CA GLN A 84 14.45 3.33 -3.97
C GLN A 84 14.85 2.42 -5.14
N SER A 85 13.96 1.50 -5.55
CA SER A 85 14.18 0.67 -6.75
C SER A 85 14.08 1.49 -8.03
N MET A 86 13.34 2.61 -8.02
CA MET A 86 13.19 3.51 -9.16
C MET A 86 14.44 4.35 -9.43
N GLU A 87 15.23 4.69 -8.40
CA GLU A 87 16.49 5.43 -8.55
C GLU A 87 17.48 4.72 -9.49
N ALA A 88 17.47 3.38 -9.49
CA ALA A 88 18.30 2.58 -10.40
C ALA A 88 17.94 2.78 -11.88
N TYR A 89 16.76 3.33 -12.19
CA TYR A 89 16.24 3.53 -13.53
C TYR A 89 15.99 5.00 -13.86
N LYS A 90 16.51 5.95 -13.06
CA LYS A 90 16.23 7.40 -13.22
C LYS A 90 16.65 7.98 -14.58
N ASP A 91 17.67 7.39 -15.21
CA ASP A 91 18.19 7.81 -16.52
C ASP A 91 17.51 7.05 -17.68
N MET A 92 16.48 6.25 -17.38
CA MET A 92 15.72 5.43 -18.33
C MET A 92 14.27 5.90 -18.40
N GLU A 93 13.57 5.50 -19.46
CA GLU A 93 12.14 5.77 -19.60
C GLU A 93 11.35 4.74 -18.79
N VAL A 94 10.53 5.20 -17.84
CA VAL A 94 9.68 4.33 -17.03
C VAL A 94 8.20 4.64 -17.27
N ALA A 95 7.45 3.64 -17.74
CA ALA A 95 6.01 3.69 -17.89
C ALA A 95 5.34 2.80 -16.82
N VAL A 96 4.33 3.34 -16.13
CA VAL A 96 3.60 2.61 -15.09
C VAL A 96 2.10 2.60 -15.41
N GLU A 97 1.56 1.41 -15.59
CA GLU A 97 0.13 1.13 -15.74
C GLU A 97 -0.36 0.46 -14.46
N SER A 98 -1.38 1.04 -13.82
CA SER A 98 -1.94 0.50 -12.59
C SER A 98 -3.45 0.69 -12.53
N ASN A 99 -4.12 -0.15 -11.76
CA ASN A 99 -5.48 0.14 -11.28
C ASN A 99 -5.44 0.50 -9.78
N GLU A 100 -6.59 0.89 -9.25
CA GLU A 100 -6.76 1.17 -7.82
C GLU A 100 -7.30 -0.06 -7.10
N LEU A 101 -6.72 -0.39 -5.95
CA LEU A 101 -7.35 -1.32 -5.02
C LEU A 101 -8.49 -0.61 -4.30
N GLN A 102 -9.66 -1.24 -4.35
CA GLN A 102 -10.86 -0.73 -3.71
C GLN A 102 -11.12 -1.42 -2.37
N MET A 103 -11.57 -0.63 -1.40
CA MET A 103 -12.09 -1.06 -0.11
C MET A 103 -13.42 -0.32 0.15
N PRO A 104 -14.57 -0.96 -0.16
CA PRO A 104 -15.89 -0.42 0.11
C PRO A 104 -16.09 -0.04 1.58
N SER A 105 -16.96 0.94 1.85
CA SER A 105 -17.33 1.35 3.22
C SER A 105 -18.07 0.28 4.01
N SER A 106 -18.81 -0.59 3.31
CA SER A 106 -19.55 -1.70 3.89
C SER A 106 -18.91 -3.02 3.44
N LEU A 107 -18.23 -3.67 4.38
CA LEU A 107 -17.62 -4.98 4.18
C LEU A 107 -18.34 -5.99 5.10
N LYS A 108 -18.56 -7.20 4.59
CA LYS A 108 -18.99 -8.36 5.38
C LYS A 108 -18.10 -9.56 5.08
N ALA A 109 -18.00 -10.46 6.05
CA ALA A 109 -17.33 -11.74 5.84
C ALA A 109 -17.95 -12.48 4.66
N GLY A 110 -17.11 -13.01 3.78
CA GLY A 110 -17.47 -13.66 2.52
C GLY A 110 -17.44 -12.75 1.29
N ASP A 111 -17.34 -11.42 1.45
CA ASP A 111 -17.25 -10.51 0.30
C ASP A 111 -15.98 -10.77 -0.51
N GLN A 112 -16.14 -10.77 -1.84
CA GLN A 112 -15.03 -10.74 -2.80
C GLN A 112 -14.76 -9.30 -3.21
N LEU A 113 -13.49 -8.93 -3.24
CA LEU A 113 -13.03 -7.59 -3.60
C LEU A 113 -12.30 -7.62 -4.94
N ASN A 114 -12.36 -6.50 -5.67
CA ASN A 114 -11.71 -6.37 -6.97
C ASN A 114 -10.19 -6.54 -6.86
N ASP A 115 -9.62 -7.22 -7.86
CA ASP A 115 -8.20 -7.45 -8.00
C ASP A 115 -7.42 -6.15 -8.26
N GLY A 116 -6.16 -6.13 -7.84
CA GLY A 116 -5.19 -5.07 -8.12
C GLY A 116 -4.14 -5.53 -9.11
N THR A 117 -3.73 -4.65 -10.02
CA THR A 117 -2.68 -4.90 -10.99
C THR A 117 -1.78 -3.69 -11.11
N ILE A 118 -0.48 -3.94 -11.22
CA ILE A 118 0.50 -2.92 -11.60
C ILE A 118 1.52 -3.51 -12.56
N THR A 119 1.77 -2.79 -13.64
CA THR A 119 2.79 -3.11 -14.63
C THR A 119 3.72 -1.91 -14.77
N MET A 120 5.00 -2.14 -14.50
CA MET A 120 6.08 -1.19 -14.73
C MET A 120 6.90 -1.67 -15.93
N THR A 121 7.04 -0.82 -16.92
CA THR A 121 7.90 -1.03 -18.10
C THR A 121 9.05 -0.05 -18.04
N VAL A 122 10.28 -0.56 -18.10
CA VAL A 122 11.50 0.24 -18.18
C VAL A 122 12.08 0.08 -19.58
N SER A 123 12.39 1.18 -20.25
CA SER A 123 12.92 1.25 -21.60
C SER A 123 14.18 2.11 -21.66
N ASN A 124 15.11 1.75 -22.54
CA ASN A 124 16.29 2.56 -22.86
C ASN A 124 16.32 2.85 -24.36
N GLN A 125 16.27 4.13 -24.74
CA GLN A 125 16.28 4.55 -26.15
C GLN A 125 15.23 3.80 -26.99
N GLY A 126 14.00 3.69 -26.47
CA GLY A 126 12.89 2.99 -27.13
C GLY A 126 12.94 1.46 -27.09
N THR A 127 14.01 0.85 -26.57
CA THR A 127 14.10 -0.61 -26.39
C THR A 127 13.64 -1.01 -24.99
N LYS A 128 12.64 -1.91 -24.90
CA LYS A 128 12.16 -2.44 -23.62
C LYS A 128 13.26 -3.23 -22.93
N PHE A 129 13.72 -2.72 -21.79
CA PHE A 129 14.77 -3.34 -20.97
C PHE A 129 14.18 -4.33 -19.97
N MET A 130 13.09 -3.95 -19.30
CA MET A 130 12.44 -4.77 -18.27
C MET A 130 10.93 -4.56 -18.24
N THR A 131 10.22 -5.59 -17.81
CA THR A 131 8.82 -5.48 -17.38
C THR A 131 8.65 -6.18 -16.06
N MET A 132 8.07 -5.46 -15.10
CA MET A 132 7.63 -5.98 -13.81
C MET A 132 6.11 -5.89 -13.76
N ALA A 133 5.43 -7.00 -13.56
CA ALA A 133 3.98 -7.06 -13.41
C ALA A 133 3.62 -7.72 -12.08
N THR A 134 2.80 -7.07 -11.28
CA THR A 134 2.29 -7.61 -10.01
C THR A 134 0.77 -7.61 -10.05
N THR A 135 0.18 -8.73 -9.65
CA THR A 135 -1.26 -8.93 -9.50
C THR A 135 -1.56 -9.32 -8.06
N ILE A 136 -2.53 -8.64 -7.45
CA ILE A 136 -3.14 -9.00 -6.17
C ILE A 136 -4.54 -9.48 -6.49
N SER A 137 -4.79 -10.77 -6.30
CA SER A 137 -6.01 -11.46 -6.73
C SER A 137 -6.66 -12.22 -5.59
N ASN A 138 -7.86 -12.75 -5.84
CA ASN A 138 -8.61 -13.56 -4.88
C ASN A 138 -8.78 -12.85 -3.53
N ARG A 139 -9.01 -11.54 -3.57
CA ARG A 139 -9.14 -10.70 -2.38
C ARG A 139 -10.47 -11.00 -1.71
N LYS A 140 -10.45 -11.54 -0.49
CA LYS A 140 -11.66 -11.96 0.22
C LYS A 140 -11.68 -11.44 1.64
N VAL A 141 -12.82 -10.90 2.08
CA VAL A 141 -13.06 -10.57 3.49
C VAL A 141 -13.35 -11.89 4.22
N GLU A 142 -12.41 -12.35 5.04
CA GLU A 142 -12.56 -13.63 5.74
C GLU A 142 -13.39 -13.49 7.01
N ALA A 143 -13.12 -12.45 7.79
CA ALA A 143 -13.76 -12.24 9.08
C ALA A 143 -13.74 -10.76 9.50
N LYS A 144 -14.55 -10.47 10.51
CA LYS A 144 -14.41 -9.26 11.33
C LYS A 144 -13.92 -9.70 12.70
N GLU A 145 -12.82 -9.12 13.16
CA GLU A 145 -12.14 -9.54 14.39
C GLU A 145 -11.60 -8.34 15.18
N THR A 146 -11.46 -8.55 16.49
CA THR A 146 -10.90 -7.56 17.41
C THR A 146 -9.38 -7.78 17.51
N ILE A 147 -8.59 -6.76 17.18
CA ILE A 147 -7.12 -6.80 17.24
C ILE A 147 -6.62 -5.81 18.28
N THR A 148 -5.77 -6.28 19.20
CA THR A 148 -5.09 -5.45 20.20
C THR A 148 -3.62 -5.26 19.83
N THR A 149 -3.17 -4.00 19.83
CA THR A 149 -1.79 -3.58 19.61
C THR A 149 -1.33 -2.64 20.73
N GLU A 150 -0.07 -2.22 20.71
CA GLU A 150 0.44 -1.18 21.62
C GLU A 150 -0.36 0.14 21.51
N ALA A 151 -0.96 0.41 20.35
CA ALA A 151 -1.73 1.63 20.10
C ALA A 151 -3.20 1.52 20.54
N GLY A 152 -3.66 0.36 21.00
CA GLY A 152 -5.03 0.13 21.48
C GLY A 152 -5.69 -1.10 20.88
N THR A 153 -7.02 -1.19 21.05
CA THR A 153 -7.84 -2.28 20.53
C THR A 153 -8.77 -1.79 19.44
N PHE A 154 -8.84 -2.51 18.33
CA PHE A 154 -9.51 -2.09 17.10
C PHE A 154 -10.37 -3.22 16.53
N GLU A 155 -11.53 -2.84 16.01
CA GLU A 155 -12.36 -3.72 15.17
C GLU A 155 -11.84 -3.69 13.73
N CYS A 156 -11.35 -4.82 13.24
CA CYS A 156 -10.69 -4.96 11.95
C CYS A 156 -11.41 -5.96 11.05
N TYR A 157 -11.31 -5.76 9.73
CA TYR A 157 -11.67 -6.78 8.75
C TYR A 157 -10.41 -7.51 8.31
N LYS A 158 -10.41 -8.83 8.45
CA LYS A 158 -9.34 -9.70 7.96
C LYS A 158 -9.57 -9.97 6.47
N ILE A 159 -8.60 -9.60 5.63
CA ILE A 159 -8.67 -9.78 4.17
C ILE A 159 -7.52 -10.68 3.73
N SER A 160 -7.86 -11.77 3.03
CA SER A 160 -6.88 -12.65 2.38
C SER A 160 -6.69 -12.24 0.92
N SER A 161 -5.54 -12.58 0.33
CA SER A 161 -5.24 -12.36 -1.09
C SER A 161 -4.09 -13.22 -1.58
N ASP A 162 -4.04 -13.43 -2.89
CA ASP A 162 -2.89 -14.03 -3.57
C ASP A 162 -2.12 -12.94 -4.31
N ILE A 163 -0.79 -12.93 -4.15
CA ILE A 163 0.11 -12.00 -4.83
C ILE A 163 0.94 -12.79 -5.83
N ALA A 164 0.91 -12.38 -7.09
CA ALA A 164 1.78 -12.90 -8.14
C ALA A 164 2.60 -11.76 -8.74
N SER A 165 3.93 -11.90 -8.74
CA SER A 165 4.85 -10.93 -9.34
C SER A 165 5.71 -11.61 -10.40
N LYS A 166 5.76 -11.00 -11.58
CA LYS A 166 6.57 -11.44 -12.72
C LYS A 166 7.58 -10.35 -13.05
N MET A 167 8.87 -10.71 -13.08
CA MET A 167 9.96 -9.82 -13.43
C MET A 167 10.89 -10.53 -14.43
N GLY A 168 10.77 -10.19 -15.71
CA GLY A 168 11.43 -10.94 -16.78
C GLY A 168 11.03 -12.42 -16.76
N PHE A 169 12.00 -13.31 -16.55
CA PHE A 169 11.80 -14.76 -16.45
C PHE A 169 11.42 -15.25 -15.04
N MET A 170 11.59 -14.42 -14.01
CA MET A 170 11.27 -14.78 -12.63
C MET A 170 9.76 -14.63 -12.38
N ASN A 171 9.17 -15.63 -11.72
CA ASN A 171 7.80 -15.60 -11.24
C ASN A 171 7.80 -15.91 -9.74
N ILE A 172 7.23 -15.02 -8.96
CA ILE A 172 7.09 -15.14 -7.50
C ILE A 172 5.59 -15.19 -7.21
N LYS A 173 5.18 -16.13 -6.36
CA LYS A 173 3.81 -16.24 -5.86
C LYS A 173 3.82 -16.30 -4.34
N ALA A 174 2.94 -15.54 -3.71
CA ALA A 174 2.74 -15.53 -2.28
C ALA A 174 1.24 -15.52 -1.98
N LYS A 175 0.86 -16.07 -0.83
CA LYS A 175 -0.51 -16.03 -0.31
C LYS A 175 -0.49 -15.32 1.03
N ILE A 176 -1.37 -14.33 1.17
CA ILE A 176 -1.56 -13.56 2.41
C ILE A 176 -2.93 -13.94 2.97
N GLY A 177 -2.98 -14.24 4.27
CA GLY A 177 -4.21 -14.58 4.97
C GLY A 177 -4.04 -14.60 6.47
#